data_AF-A0A3N5AV43-F1
#
_entry.id   AF-A0A3N5AV43-F1
#
_cell.length_a   1.000
_cell.length_b   1.000
_cell.length_c   1.000
_cell.angle_alpha   90.00
_cell.angle_beta   90.00
_cell.angle_gamma   90.00
#
_symmetry.space_group_name_H-M   'P 1'
#
loop_
_entity.id
_entity.type
_entity.pdbx_description
1 polymer ?
#
loop_
_entity_poly.entity_id
_entity_poly.type
_entity_poly.pdbx_seq_one_letter_code
_entity_poly.pdbx_strand_id
1 'polypeptide(L)'
;MGTMDDRLSKACVNLRVVPVDLLDALCSLSGRPSPPSGSHPVRRVYEHVLHAAASLPLGALQPGDVSAATEVRAGLLNADVPPPSDAAARCIQHTVDDLGPADLWTLVHGTAMTRDDLAWGAAATLARERLEQPDSLGEIAAQAIVDEFAERTPCRWGRHHSDAVRSALYRTLADLADVLLEVSESSPTPLAWSTHDDVRRASAVIGGVVHDVLVQNAENPPSSAQPVWQHPLPPATRTAWQWRITNGPACRASHGCGPFPSALAARHAAECAITALAAGRCSL
;
A
#
# COMPACT_ATOMS: atom_id res chain seq x y z
N MET A 1 -11.65 6.27 -26.95
CA MET A 1 -11.00 6.95 -25.82
C MET A 1 -11.99 6.93 -24.67
N GLY A 2 -11.88 5.94 -23.78
CA GLY A 2 -12.74 5.87 -22.60
C GLY A 2 -12.36 7.01 -21.64
N THR A 3 -13.35 7.75 -21.17
CA THR A 3 -13.19 8.70 -20.06
C THR A 3 -12.55 7.98 -18.88
N MET A 4 -11.34 8.40 -18.52
CA MET A 4 -10.66 7.88 -17.33
C MET A 4 -11.52 8.19 -16.12
N ASP A 5 -11.65 7.23 -15.22
CA ASP A 5 -12.38 7.39 -13.97
C ASP A 5 -11.87 8.62 -13.18
N ASP A 6 -12.78 9.42 -12.64
CA ASP A 6 -12.47 10.67 -11.94
C ASP A 6 -11.46 10.45 -10.80
N ARG A 7 -11.52 9.31 -10.09
CA ARG A 7 -10.57 8.98 -9.01
C ARG A 7 -9.17 8.72 -9.54
N LEU A 8 -9.03 7.94 -10.62
CA LEU A 8 -7.74 7.67 -11.26
C LEU A 8 -7.12 8.95 -11.83
N SER A 9 -7.96 9.81 -12.41
CA SER A 9 -7.54 11.12 -12.91
C SER A 9 -7.02 12.01 -11.79
N LYS A 10 -7.75 12.12 -10.69
CA LYS A 10 -7.31 12.88 -9.51
C LYS A 10 -6.02 12.34 -8.94
N ALA A 11 -5.88 11.02 -8.84
CA ALA A 11 -4.66 10.41 -8.33
C ALA A 11 -3.44 10.73 -9.21
N CYS A 12 -3.58 10.70 -10.54
CA CYS A 12 -2.53 11.14 -11.46
C CYS A 12 -2.11 12.60 -11.21
N VAL A 13 -3.10 13.50 -11.05
CA VAL A 13 -2.86 14.93 -10.79
C VAL A 13 -2.15 15.14 -9.45
N ASN A 14 -2.64 14.51 -8.38
CA ASN A 14 -2.11 14.67 -7.03
C ASN A 14 -0.69 14.11 -6.90
N LEU A 15 -0.39 12.99 -7.57
CA LEU A 15 0.96 12.42 -7.61
C LEU A 15 1.86 13.06 -8.66
N ARG A 16 1.31 13.87 -9.58
CA ARG A 16 2.02 14.38 -10.78
C ARG A 16 2.73 13.27 -11.53
N VAL A 17 1.98 12.22 -11.86
CA VAL A 17 2.42 11.10 -12.70
C VAL A 17 1.50 10.99 -13.90
N VAL A 18 2.03 10.46 -15.01
CA VAL A 18 1.21 10.14 -16.18
C VAL A 18 0.41 8.85 -15.92
N PRO A 19 -0.74 8.64 -16.58
CA PRO A 19 -1.61 7.48 -16.30
C PRO A 19 -0.91 6.12 -16.39
N VAL A 20 0.06 5.95 -17.29
CA VAL A 20 0.80 4.69 -17.44
C VAL A 20 1.68 4.34 -16.22
N ASP A 21 2.12 5.35 -15.47
CA ASP A 21 2.97 5.22 -14.29
C ASP A 21 2.17 5.18 -12.98
N LEU A 22 0.84 5.39 -13.04
CA LEU A 22 0.00 5.51 -11.85
C LEU A 22 0.07 4.27 -10.97
N LEU A 23 0.00 3.08 -11.56
CA LEU A 23 0.05 1.83 -10.81
C LEU A 23 1.38 1.71 -10.05
N ASP A 24 2.49 2.00 -10.73
CA ASP A 24 3.83 1.88 -10.13
C ASP A 24 3.99 2.91 -9.00
N ALA A 25 3.40 4.10 -9.16
CA ALA A 25 3.34 5.12 -8.13
C ALA A 25 2.53 4.68 -6.91
N LEU A 26 1.34 4.10 -7.10
CA LEU A 26 0.50 3.59 -6.01
C LEU A 26 1.18 2.41 -5.28
N CYS A 27 1.80 1.48 -6.01
CA CYS A 27 2.63 0.42 -5.42
C CYS A 27 3.76 1.01 -4.58
N SER A 28 4.46 2.02 -5.11
CA SER A 28 5.53 2.73 -4.41
C SER A 28 5.05 3.43 -3.12
N LEU A 29 3.82 3.95 -3.10
CA LEU A 29 3.21 4.53 -1.90
C LEU A 29 2.85 3.45 -0.87
N SER A 30 2.30 2.33 -1.31
CA SER A 30 1.97 1.17 -0.46
C SER A 30 3.19 0.40 0.05
N GLY A 31 4.41 0.74 -0.41
CA GLY A 31 5.62 0.00 -0.09
C GLY A 31 5.70 -1.40 -0.69
N ARG A 32 4.90 -1.65 -1.74
CA ARG A 32 4.87 -2.90 -2.48
C ARG A 32 5.70 -2.77 -3.77
N PRO A 33 6.32 -3.85 -4.26
CA PRO A 33 6.93 -3.83 -5.58
C PRO A 33 5.85 -3.61 -6.65
N SER A 34 6.23 -2.92 -7.71
CA SER A 34 5.37 -2.79 -8.89
C SER A 34 5.31 -4.13 -9.63
N PRO A 35 4.13 -4.52 -10.16
CA PRO A 35 4.03 -5.71 -10.99
C PRO A 35 4.80 -5.54 -12.30
N PRO A 36 5.22 -6.64 -12.97
CA PRO A 36 5.94 -6.56 -14.24
C PRO A 36 5.20 -5.72 -15.28
N SER A 37 5.95 -4.92 -16.04
CA SER A 37 5.42 -4.05 -17.09
C SER A 37 4.80 -4.84 -18.26
N GLY A 38 3.99 -4.15 -19.07
CA GLY A 38 3.32 -4.75 -20.22
C GLY A 38 2.07 -5.54 -19.85
N SER A 39 1.62 -6.44 -20.72
CA SER A 39 0.37 -7.18 -20.56
C SER A 39 0.47 -8.37 -19.58
N HIS A 40 1.21 -8.21 -18.48
CA HIS A 40 1.44 -9.27 -17.52
C HIS A 40 0.16 -9.59 -16.71
N PRO A 41 -0.19 -10.86 -16.46
CA PRO A 41 -1.42 -11.23 -15.73
C PRO A 41 -1.55 -10.55 -14.37
N VAL A 42 -0.44 -10.45 -13.62
CA VAL A 42 -0.39 -9.76 -12.31
C VAL A 42 -0.80 -8.29 -12.44
N ARG A 43 -0.30 -7.61 -13.48
CA ARG A 43 -0.60 -6.20 -13.70
C ARG A 43 -2.09 -6.00 -13.97
N ARG A 44 -2.71 -6.89 -14.76
CA ARG A 44 -4.15 -6.86 -15.04
C ARG A 44 -5.00 -7.01 -13.78
N VAL A 45 -4.60 -7.84 -12.83
CA VAL A 45 -5.30 -8.00 -11.54
C VAL A 45 -5.28 -6.69 -10.75
N TYR A 46 -4.10 -6.06 -10.64
CA TYR A 46 -3.95 -4.78 -9.96
C TYR A 46 -4.78 -3.68 -10.65
N GLU A 47 -4.69 -3.57 -11.98
CA GLU A 47 -5.47 -2.62 -12.77
C GLU A 47 -6.98 -2.84 -12.62
N HIS A 48 -7.44 -4.09 -12.61
CA HIS A 48 -8.86 -4.43 -12.41
C HIS A 48 -9.37 -3.97 -11.04
N VAL A 49 -8.61 -4.25 -9.97
CA VAL A 49 -8.95 -3.79 -8.61
C VAL A 49 -8.99 -2.27 -8.52
N LEU A 50 -7.99 -1.58 -9.09
CA LEU A 50 -7.96 -0.12 -9.10
C LEU A 50 -9.16 0.47 -9.86
N HIS A 51 -9.52 -0.10 -11.01
CA HIS A 51 -10.71 0.32 -11.75
C HIS A 51 -12.00 0.07 -10.97
N ALA A 52 -12.12 -1.06 -10.28
CA ALA A 52 -13.28 -1.37 -9.45
C ALA A 52 -13.41 -0.37 -8.29
N ALA A 53 -12.32 -0.11 -7.56
CA ALA A 53 -12.29 0.87 -6.48
C ALA A 53 -12.57 2.30 -6.99
N ALA A 54 -12.05 2.65 -8.16
CA ALA A 54 -12.27 3.95 -8.79
C ALA A 54 -13.75 4.17 -9.17
N SER A 55 -14.41 3.11 -9.66
CA SER A 55 -15.80 3.17 -10.14
C SER A 55 -16.85 3.46 -9.06
N LEU A 56 -16.45 3.41 -7.78
CA LEU A 56 -17.33 3.71 -6.66
C LEU A 56 -17.45 5.24 -6.47
N PRO A 57 -18.65 5.73 -6.10
CA PRO A 57 -18.89 7.17 -5.98
C PRO A 57 -17.88 7.87 -5.05
N LEU A 58 -17.57 9.13 -5.37
CA LEU A 58 -16.76 9.98 -4.50
C LEU A 58 -17.42 10.12 -3.13
N GLY A 59 -16.64 9.95 -2.05
CA GLY A 59 -17.12 9.96 -0.67
C GLY A 59 -17.91 8.72 -0.23
N ALA A 60 -18.11 7.71 -1.09
CA ALA A 60 -18.74 6.45 -0.69
C ALA A 60 -17.80 5.52 0.10
N LEU A 61 -16.49 5.73 -0.06
CA LEU A 61 -15.44 5.06 0.70
C LEU A 61 -14.52 6.11 1.30
N GLN A 62 -14.02 5.84 2.50
CA GLN A 62 -12.91 6.53 3.13
C GLN A 62 -11.63 5.70 3.00
N PRO A 63 -10.45 6.33 3.03
CA PRO A 63 -9.18 5.59 3.11
C PRO A 63 -9.18 4.66 4.32
N GLY A 64 -8.92 3.38 4.09
CA GLY A 64 -8.89 2.32 5.10
C GLY A 64 -10.16 1.48 5.15
N ASP A 65 -11.25 1.92 4.51
CA ASP A 65 -12.52 1.19 4.50
C ASP A 65 -12.40 -0.18 3.82
N VAL A 66 -11.59 -0.29 2.77
CA VAL A 66 -11.47 -1.54 1.99
C VAL A 66 -10.65 -2.56 2.77
N SER A 67 -9.55 -2.14 3.40
CA SER A 67 -8.74 -3.00 4.27
C SER A 67 -9.51 -3.40 5.53
N ALA A 68 -10.23 -2.47 6.18
CA ALA A 68 -11.08 -2.80 7.34
C ALA A 68 -12.17 -3.82 6.99
N ALA A 69 -12.86 -3.64 5.85
CA ALA A 69 -13.83 -4.62 5.34
C ALA A 69 -13.17 -5.99 5.09
N THR A 70 -11.95 -6.00 4.57
CA THR A 70 -11.18 -7.24 4.35
C THR A 70 -10.84 -7.94 5.67
N GLU A 71 -10.48 -7.20 6.71
CA GLU A 71 -10.20 -7.75 8.05
C GLU A 71 -11.45 -8.28 8.74
N VAL A 72 -12.60 -7.59 8.64
CA VAL A 72 -13.88 -8.11 9.17
C VAL A 72 -14.27 -9.40 8.45
N ARG A 73 -14.16 -9.44 7.11
CA ARG A 73 -14.47 -10.65 6.32
C ARG A 73 -13.45 -11.77 6.54
N ALA A 74 -12.28 -11.47 7.08
CA ALA A 74 -11.32 -12.46 7.56
C ALA A 74 -11.64 -12.98 8.97
N GLY A 75 -12.62 -12.39 9.66
CA GLY A 75 -12.94 -12.70 11.06
C GLY A 75 -11.94 -12.13 12.06
N LEU A 76 -11.08 -11.19 11.63
CA LEU A 76 -10.03 -10.59 12.46
C LEU A 76 -10.50 -9.29 13.16
N LEU A 77 -11.51 -8.64 12.60
CA LEU A 77 -12.21 -7.53 13.23
C LEU A 77 -13.67 -7.89 13.46
N ASN A 78 -14.17 -7.52 14.64
CA ASN A 78 -15.59 -7.61 14.97
C ASN A 78 -16.22 -6.22 14.85
N ALA A 79 -16.60 -5.83 13.63
CA ALA A 79 -17.20 -4.55 13.32
C ALA A 79 -18.23 -4.69 12.19
N ASP A 80 -19.21 -3.79 12.15
CA ASP A 80 -20.12 -3.69 11.02
C ASP A 80 -19.40 -3.07 9.81
N VAL A 81 -19.59 -3.67 8.64
CA VAL A 81 -18.98 -3.19 7.38
C VAL A 81 -20.01 -2.42 6.58
N PRO A 82 -19.75 -1.13 6.24
CA PRO A 82 -20.62 -0.38 5.34
C PRO A 82 -20.79 -1.07 3.98
N PRO A 83 -21.97 -1.01 3.35
CA PRO A 83 -22.23 -1.70 2.08
C PRO A 83 -21.23 -1.37 0.95
N PRO A 84 -20.78 -0.11 0.75
CA PRO A 84 -19.77 0.20 -0.27
C PRO A 84 -18.43 -0.50 0.00
N SER A 85 -18.00 -0.53 1.25
CA SER A 85 -16.74 -1.16 1.69
C SER A 85 -16.79 -2.67 1.51
N ASP A 86 -17.92 -3.31 1.88
CA ASP A 86 -18.15 -4.73 1.65
C ASP A 86 -18.18 -5.06 0.15
N ALA A 87 -18.83 -4.24 -0.67
CA ALA A 87 -18.86 -4.43 -2.13
C ALA A 87 -17.45 -4.36 -2.75
N ALA A 88 -16.63 -3.38 -2.33
CA ALA A 88 -15.24 -3.27 -2.76
C ALA A 88 -14.42 -4.51 -2.35
N ALA A 89 -14.49 -4.90 -1.07
CA ALA A 89 -13.78 -6.07 -0.56
C ALA A 89 -14.22 -7.38 -1.24
N ARG A 90 -15.51 -7.52 -1.57
CA ARG A 90 -16.03 -8.68 -2.35
C ARG A 90 -15.53 -8.69 -3.78
N CYS A 91 -15.45 -7.52 -4.43
CA CYS A 91 -14.91 -7.43 -5.79
C CYS A 91 -13.44 -7.89 -5.84
N ILE A 92 -12.62 -7.43 -4.88
CA ILE A 92 -11.24 -7.88 -4.71
C ILE A 92 -11.19 -9.38 -4.45
N GLN A 93 -12.06 -9.88 -3.56
CA GLN A 93 -12.10 -11.30 -3.28
C GLN A 93 -12.42 -12.13 -4.53
N HIS A 94 -13.49 -11.81 -5.28
CA HIS A 94 -13.84 -12.56 -6.49
C HIS A 94 -12.70 -12.56 -7.50
N THR A 95 -12.02 -11.42 -7.69
CA THR A 95 -10.87 -11.29 -8.59
C THR A 95 -9.75 -12.28 -8.24
N VAL A 96 -9.52 -12.52 -6.95
CA VAL A 96 -8.47 -13.43 -6.47
C VAL A 96 -8.96 -14.88 -6.36
N ASP A 97 -10.25 -15.10 -6.08
CA ASP A 97 -10.86 -16.44 -6.04
C ASP A 97 -10.90 -17.12 -7.41
N ASP A 98 -11.08 -16.33 -8.47
CA ASP A 98 -11.07 -16.81 -9.85
C ASP A 98 -9.67 -17.24 -10.35
N LEU A 99 -8.62 -17.01 -9.55
CA LEU A 99 -7.25 -17.36 -9.91
C LEU A 99 -6.99 -18.86 -9.74
N GLY A 100 -6.51 -19.47 -10.83
CA GLY A 100 -5.98 -20.82 -10.79
C GLY A 100 -4.66 -20.91 -10.00
N PRO A 101 -4.20 -22.13 -9.63
CA PRO A 101 -2.94 -22.32 -8.90
C PRO A 101 -1.71 -21.72 -9.61
N ALA A 102 -1.69 -21.76 -10.95
CA ALA A 102 -0.61 -21.18 -11.74
C ALA A 102 -0.59 -19.63 -11.65
N ASP A 103 -1.75 -19.00 -11.72
CA ASP A 103 -1.87 -17.54 -11.63
C ASP A 103 -1.54 -17.05 -10.22
N LEU A 104 -2.01 -17.75 -9.18
CA LEU A 104 -1.65 -17.49 -7.79
C LEU A 104 -0.13 -17.57 -7.59
N TRP A 105 0.53 -18.55 -8.20
CA TRP A 105 1.98 -18.65 -8.16
C TRP A 105 2.68 -17.44 -8.80
N THR A 106 2.25 -17.07 -10.00
CA THR A 106 2.80 -15.90 -10.70
C THR A 106 2.60 -14.62 -9.88
N LEU A 107 1.44 -14.48 -9.24
CA LEU A 107 1.13 -13.35 -8.34
C LEU A 107 2.07 -13.30 -7.14
N VAL A 108 2.22 -14.38 -6.38
CA VAL A 108 3.06 -14.33 -5.18
C VAL A 108 4.55 -14.04 -5.47
N HIS A 109 5.04 -14.42 -6.64
CA HIS A 109 6.41 -14.07 -7.08
C HIS A 109 6.53 -12.60 -7.47
N GLY A 110 5.46 -12.03 -8.03
CA GLY A 110 5.41 -10.63 -8.42
C GLY A 110 5.10 -9.65 -7.27
N THR A 111 4.52 -10.11 -6.16
CA THR A 111 4.13 -9.22 -5.06
C THR A 111 5.20 -9.04 -3.97
N ALA A 112 6.31 -9.78 -4.04
CA ALA A 112 7.33 -9.88 -2.99
C ALA A 112 6.72 -10.10 -1.59
N MET A 113 5.73 -11.00 -1.50
CA MET A 113 5.09 -11.34 -0.24
C MET A 113 6.10 -11.68 0.85
N THR A 114 5.88 -11.07 2.01
CA THR A 114 6.72 -11.25 3.19
C THR A 114 6.20 -12.40 4.04
N ARG A 115 7.04 -12.92 4.94
CA ARG A 115 6.57 -13.88 5.96
C ARG A 115 5.40 -13.33 6.77
N ASP A 116 5.41 -12.03 7.08
CA ASP A 116 4.35 -11.38 7.84
C ASP A 116 3.03 -11.32 7.05
N ASP A 117 3.10 -11.14 5.72
CA ASP A 117 1.92 -11.23 4.85
C ASP A 117 1.31 -12.63 4.86
N LEU A 118 2.15 -13.66 4.73
CA LEU A 118 1.69 -15.04 4.74
C LEU A 118 1.20 -15.47 6.13
N ALA A 119 1.83 -14.99 7.21
CA ALA A 119 1.39 -15.24 8.58
C ALA A 119 -0.01 -14.67 8.82
N TRP A 120 -0.23 -13.42 8.37
CA TRP A 120 -1.56 -12.83 8.42
C TRP A 120 -2.56 -13.61 7.58
N GLY A 121 -2.20 -14.02 6.36
CA GLY A 121 -3.07 -14.81 5.49
C GLY A 121 -3.43 -16.18 6.07
N ALA A 122 -2.47 -16.85 6.71
CA ALA A 122 -2.68 -18.11 7.40
C ALA A 122 -3.59 -17.94 8.62
N ALA A 123 -3.36 -16.90 9.42
CA ALA A 123 -4.22 -16.57 10.55
C ALA A 123 -5.66 -16.27 10.10
N ALA A 124 -5.85 -15.48 9.04
CA ALA A 124 -7.16 -15.20 8.44
C ALA A 124 -7.87 -16.47 7.94
N THR A 125 -7.12 -17.38 7.32
CA THR A 125 -7.67 -18.66 6.82
C THR A 125 -8.15 -19.53 7.97
N LEU A 126 -7.34 -19.64 9.04
CA LEU A 126 -7.68 -20.43 10.22
C LEU A 126 -8.83 -19.79 11.03
N ALA A 127 -8.88 -18.46 11.11
CA ALA A 127 -9.96 -17.73 11.77
C ALA A 127 -11.31 -17.97 11.07
N ARG A 128 -11.35 -18.00 9.73
CA ARG A 128 -12.58 -18.33 8.98
C ARG A 128 -13.10 -19.75 9.23
N GLU A 129 -12.22 -20.69 9.54
CA GLU A 129 -12.60 -22.09 9.82
C GLU A 129 -13.01 -22.31 11.28
N ARG A 130 -12.68 -21.38 12.18
CA ARG A 130 -13.02 -21.46 13.60
C ARG A 130 -14.18 -20.51 13.92
N LEU A 131 -15.28 -21.06 14.42
CA LEU A 131 -16.42 -20.29 14.90
C LEU A 131 -16.19 -19.62 16.28
N GLU A 132 -15.06 -19.86 16.96
CA GLU A 132 -14.76 -19.33 18.30
C GLU A 132 -13.29 -18.90 18.47
N GLN A 133 -13.05 -18.11 19.54
CA GLN A 133 -11.92 -17.20 19.86
C GLN A 133 -10.49 -17.59 19.41
N PRO A 134 -9.62 -16.57 19.21
CA PRO A 134 -8.21 -16.79 18.88
C PRO A 134 -7.44 -17.42 20.05
N ASP A 135 -7.20 -18.73 19.95
CA ASP A 135 -6.32 -19.46 20.86
C ASP A 135 -4.88 -19.49 20.34
N SER A 136 -3.90 -19.59 21.25
CA SER A 136 -2.46 -19.72 20.96
C SER A 136 -2.10 -20.87 20.00
N LEU A 137 -2.96 -21.89 19.89
CA LEU A 137 -2.83 -22.97 18.91
C LEU A 137 -3.04 -22.50 17.46
N GLY A 138 -3.80 -21.42 17.23
CA GLY A 138 -4.01 -20.82 15.92
C GLY A 138 -2.76 -20.12 15.39
N GLU A 139 -2.04 -19.40 16.26
CA GLU A 139 -0.78 -18.74 15.91
C GLU A 139 0.31 -19.76 15.55
N ILE A 140 0.41 -20.85 16.33
CA ILE A 140 1.36 -21.94 16.05
C ILE A 140 1.03 -22.62 14.72
N ALA A 141 -0.25 -22.88 14.44
CA ALA A 141 -0.69 -23.46 13.17
C ALA A 141 -0.44 -22.51 11.98
N ALA A 142 -0.66 -21.21 12.15
CA ALA A 142 -0.36 -20.21 11.13
C ALA A 142 1.15 -20.18 10.84
N GLN A 143 1.99 -20.20 11.87
CA GLN A 143 3.44 -20.24 11.71
C GLN A 143 3.92 -21.51 11.00
N ALA A 144 3.33 -22.67 11.32
CA ALA A 144 3.64 -23.92 10.63
C ALA A 144 3.33 -23.84 9.12
N ILE A 145 2.20 -23.22 8.73
CA ILE A 145 1.88 -22.97 7.31
C ILE A 145 2.93 -22.03 6.67
N VAL A 146 3.36 -20.98 7.39
CA VAL A 146 4.38 -20.03 6.92
C VAL A 146 5.72 -20.70 6.66
N ASP A 147 6.14 -21.57 7.58
CA ASP A 147 7.41 -22.30 7.46
C ASP A 147 7.35 -23.28 6.26
N GLU A 148 6.22 -23.95 6.05
CA GLU A 148 6.02 -24.84 4.91
C GLU A 148 6.08 -24.11 3.54
N PHE A 149 5.72 -22.82 3.45
CA PHE A 149 5.82 -22.05 2.20
C PHE A 149 7.25 -21.87 1.69
N ALA A 150 8.23 -21.75 2.59
CA ALA A 150 9.63 -21.60 2.22
C ALA A 150 10.21 -22.91 1.66
N GLU A 151 9.62 -24.05 2.04
CA GLU A 151 10.14 -25.39 1.73
C GLU A 151 9.39 -26.08 0.58
N ARG A 152 8.16 -25.63 0.25
CA ARG A 152 7.30 -26.28 -0.74
C ARG A 152 7.09 -25.45 -1.99
N THR A 153 7.17 -26.13 -3.14
CA THR A 153 6.70 -25.59 -4.40
C THR A 153 5.16 -25.55 -4.45
N PRO A 154 4.54 -24.59 -5.16
CA PRO A 154 3.08 -24.40 -5.17
C PRO A 154 2.26 -25.56 -5.68
N CYS A 155 2.82 -26.36 -6.59
CA CYS A 155 2.17 -27.58 -7.06
C CYS A 155 1.94 -28.61 -5.96
N ARG A 156 2.52 -28.40 -4.77
CA ARG A 156 2.35 -29.22 -3.56
C ARG A 156 1.60 -28.50 -2.45
N TRP A 157 1.08 -27.30 -2.70
CA TRP A 157 0.29 -26.58 -1.72
C TRP A 157 -1.03 -27.29 -1.48
N GLY A 158 -1.30 -27.58 -0.21
CA GLY A 158 -2.62 -27.99 0.24
C GLY A 158 -3.62 -26.82 0.20
N ARG A 159 -4.89 -27.12 0.51
CA ARG A 159 -5.96 -26.12 0.57
C ARG A 159 -5.61 -24.91 1.45
N HIS A 160 -5.19 -25.14 2.70
CA HIS A 160 -4.84 -24.05 3.62
C HIS A 160 -3.69 -23.15 3.14
N HIS A 161 -2.75 -23.69 2.36
CA HIS A 161 -1.66 -22.88 1.79
C HIS A 161 -2.21 -21.95 0.71
N SER A 162 -3.03 -22.49 -0.20
CA SER A 162 -3.63 -21.69 -1.27
C SER A 162 -4.55 -20.61 -0.70
N ASP A 163 -5.34 -20.95 0.33
CA ASP A 163 -6.26 -20.02 0.98
C ASP A 163 -5.52 -18.94 1.81
N ALA A 164 -4.40 -19.29 2.43
CA ALA A 164 -3.53 -18.32 3.11
C ALA A 164 -2.91 -17.31 2.13
N VAL A 165 -2.43 -17.80 0.98
CA VAL A 165 -1.92 -16.94 -0.10
C VAL A 165 -3.02 -16.02 -0.64
N ARG A 166 -4.21 -16.55 -0.92
CA ARG A 166 -5.35 -15.74 -1.37
C ARG A 166 -5.70 -14.67 -0.34
N SER A 167 -5.74 -15.03 0.94
CA SER A 167 -6.01 -14.09 2.03
C SER A 167 -4.99 -12.95 2.05
N ALA A 168 -3.70 -13.27 1.98
CA ALA A 168 -2.63 -12.27 1.90
C ALA A 168 -2.73 -11.39 0.65
N LEU A 169 -3.15 -11.95 -0.49
CA LEU A 169 -3.41 -11.20 -1.73
C LEU A 169 -4.58 -10.25 -1.58
N TYR A 170 -5.70 -10.66 -0.97
CA TYR A 170 -6.84 -9.77 -0.75
C TYR A 170 -6.42 -8.54 0.05
N ARG A 171 -5.67 -8.73 1.16
CA ARG A 171 -5.18 -7.62 1.97
C ARG A 171 -4.27 -6.69 1.17
N THR A 172 -3.32 -7.25 0.44
CA THR A 172 -2.39 -6.46 -0.40
C THR A 172 -3.13 -5.60 -1.42
N LEU A 173 -4.17 -6.15 -2.05
CA LEU A 173 -4.98 -5.44 -3.03
C LEU A 173 -5.95 -4.43 -2.39
N ALA A 174 -6.44 -4.73 -1.18
CA ALA A 174 -7.24 -3.80 -0.38
C ALA A 174 -6.42 -2.57 0.04
N ASP A 175 -5.19 -2.78 0.54
CA ASP A 175 -4.26 -1.70 0.90
C ASP A 175 -3.98 -0.81 -0.32
N LEU A 176 -3.81 -1.41 -1.50
CA LEU A 176 -3.61 -0.66 -2.75
C LEU A 176 -4.84 0.17 -3.14
N ALA A 177 -6.05 -0.38 -2.97
CA ALA A 177 -7.29 0.34 -3.19
C ALA A 177 -7.41 1.52 -2.22
N ASP A 178 -7.08 1.33 -0.94
CA ASP A 178 -7.08 2.39 0.07
C ASP A 178 -6.05 3.49 -0.22
N VAL A 179 -4.87 3.14 -0.72
CA VAL A 179 -3.88 4.12 -1.20
C VAL A 179 -4.43 4.93 -2.38
N LEU A 180 -5.15 4.30 -3.31
CA LEU A 180 -5.83 5.04 -4.38
C LEU A 180 -6.86 6.01 -3.81
N LEU A 181 -7.67 5.59 -2.84
CA LEU A 181 -8.67 6.45 -2.19
C LEU A 181 -8.00 7.66 -1.53
N GLU A 182 -6.99 7.41 -0.69
CA GLU A 182 -6.23 8.43 0.03
C GLU A 182 -5.66 9.47 -0.94
N VAL A 183 -4.95 9.00 -1.97
CA VAL A 183 -4.32 9.88 -2.95
C VAL A 183 -5.36 10.62 -3.77
N SER A 184 -6.45 9.99 -4.18
CA SER A 184 -7.48 10.62 -5.01
C SER A 184 -8.25 11.73 -4.29
N GLU A 185 -8.34 11.64 -2.96
CA GLU A 185 -9.04 12.62 -2.10
C GLU A 185 -8.07 13.62 -1.47
N SER A 186 -6.77 13.35 -1.52
CA SER A 186 -5.73 14.30 -1.12
C SER A 186 -5.79 15.59 -1.95
N SER A 187 -5.36 16.70 -1.35
CA SER A 187 -5.21 18.00 -2.04
C SER A 187 -3.83 18.61 -1.75
N PRO A 188 -2.72 17.91 -2.10
CA PRO A 188 -1.38 18.30 -1.71
C PRO A 188 -0.99 19.64 -2.34
N THR A 189 -0.29 20.49 -1.56
CA THR A 189 0.23 21.75 -2.05
C THR A 189 1.42 21.45 -2.98
N PRO A 190 1.35 21.81 -4.27
CA PRO A 190 2.42 21.50 -5.20
C PRO A 190 3.66 22.34 -4.85
N LEU A 191 4.73 21.67 -4.45
CA LEU A 191 6.00 22.32 -4.17
C LEU A 191 6.95 22.26 -5.38
N ALA A 192 7.76 23.31 -5.53
CA ALA A 192 8.82 23.38 -6.54
C ALA A 192 10.06 22.65 -6.02
N TRP A 193 10.15 21.36 -6.35
CA TRP A 193 11.26 20.50 -5.92
C TRP A 193 12.51 20.70 -6.77
N SER A 194 13.64 20.82 -6.10
CA SER A 194 14.99 20.73 -6.66
C SER A 194 15.68 19.49 -6.10
N THR A 195 16.46 18.80 -6.93
CA THR A 195 17.19 17.58 -6.53
C THR A 195 18.68 17.87 -6.50
N HIS A 196 19.35 17.58 -5.38
CA HIS A 196 20.81 17.65 -5.21
C HIS A 196 21.26 16.48 -4.32
N ASP A 197 22.24 15.69 -4.77
CA ASP A 197 22.89 14.62 -4.00
C ASP A 197 21.92 13.70 -3.22
N ASP A 198 20.97 13.09 -3.92
CA ASP A 198 19.91 12.21 -3.37
C ASP A 198 18.96 12.85 -2.33
N VAL A 199 19.07 14.17 -2.13
CA VAL A 199 18.15 14.97 -1.33
C VAL A 199 17.28 15.81 -2.25
N ARG A 200 15.96 15.81 -2.00
CA ARG A 200 15.02 16.70 -2.66
C ARG A 200 14.68 17.85 -1.72
N ARG A 201 14.73 19.07 -2.23
CA ARG A 201 14.47 20.29 -1.46
C ARG A 201 13.41 21.14 -2.14
N ALA A 202 12.54 21.72 -1.34
CA ALA A 202 11.59 22.74 -1.77
C ALA A 202 11.42 23.77 -0.67
N SER A 203 10.73 24.87 -0.97
CA SER A 203 10.32 25.84 0.03
C SER A 203 8.86 26.23 -0.16
N ALA A 204 8.21 26.58 0.95
CA ALA A 204 6.84 27.06 0.99
C ALA A 204 6.73 28.32 1.85
N VAL A 205 5.87 29.26 1.46
CA VAL A 205 5.59 30.46 2.26
C VAL A 205 4.21 30.33 2.87
N ILE A 206 4.14 30.28 4.20
CA ILE A 206 2.89 30.16 4.97
C ILE A 206 2.82 31.30 5.97
N GLY A 207 1.76 32.11 5.93
CA GLY A 207 1.61 33.24 6.87
C GLY A 207 2.77 34.24 6.84
N GLY A 208 3.49 34.36 5.70
CA GLY A 208 4.68 35.21 5.55
C GLY A 208 5.99 34.60 6.05
N VAL A 209 5.99 33.36 6.55
CA VAL A 209 7.17 32.63 7.01
C VAL A 209 7.61 31.64 5.93
N VAL A 210 8.92 31.59 5.66
CA VAL A 210 9.52 30.60 4.75
C VAL A 210 9.79 29.31 5.51
N HIS A 211 9.25 28.21 4.99
CA HIS A 211 9.45 26.85 5.45
C HIS A 211 10.26 26.08 4.41
N ASP A 212 11.44 25.61 4.79
CA ASP A 212 12.23 24.73 3.93
C ASP A 212 11.80 23.28 4.14
N VAL A 213 11.57 22.57 3.04
CA VAL A 213 11.10 21.19 3.03
C VAL A 213 12.16 20.31 2.39
N LEU A 214 12.53 19.24 3.09
CA LEU A 214 13.55 18.29 2.67
C LEU A 214 12.94 16.89 2.60
N VAL A 215 13.26 16.14 1.54
CA VAL A 215 13.03 14.70 1.44
C VAL A 215 14.38 14.05 1.24
N GLN A 216 14.74 13.12 2.12
CA GLN A 216 16.06 12.51 2.12
C GLN A 216 15.97 11.05 2.54
N ASN A 217 17.01 10.29 2.20
CA ASN A 217 17.22 8.97 2.76
C ASN A 217 17.40 9.08 4.27
N ALA A 218 16.69 8.24 5.01
CA ALA A 218 16.92 7.98 6.41
C ALA A 218 17.79 6.72 6.51
N GLU A 219 18.88 6.82 7.27
CA GLU A 219 19.60 5.64 7.75
C GLU A 219 18.72 4.92 8.76
N ASN A 220 17.77 4.12 8.28
CA ASN A 220 17.04 3.18 9.11
C ASN A 220 17.62 1.79 8.89
N PRO A 221 17.60 0.94 9.93
CA PRO A 221 17.89 -0.47 9.73
C PRO A 221 16.94 -1.02 8.66
N PRO A 222 17.42 -1.90 7.76
CA PRO A 222 16.56 -2.51 6.76
C PRO A 222 15.36 -3.14 7.47
N SER A 223 14.15 -2.89 6.95
CA SER A 223 12.93 -3.54 7.44
C SER A 223 13.14 -5.05 7.58
N SER A 224 12.76 -5.62 8.73
CA SER A 224 12.87 -7.04 9.07
C SER A 224 12.01 -7.94 8.19
N ALA A 225 11.16 -7.39 7.33
CA ALA A 225 10.21 -8.15 6.53
C ALA A 225 10.95 -8.98 5.46
N GLN A 226 11.16 -10.27 5.73
CA GLN A 226 11.86 -11.16 4.79
C GLN A 226 10.88 -11.65 3.72
N PRO A 227 11.15 -11.40 2.42
CA PRO A 227 10.34 -11.99 1.36
C PRO A 227 10.48 -13.51 1.39
N VAL A 228 9.38 -14.23 1.22
CA VAL A 228 9.39 -15.70 1.20
C VAL A 228 9.94 -16.22 -0.12
N TRP A 229 9.58 -15.54 -1.20
CA TRP A 229 10.10 -15.81 -2.55
C TRP A 229 10.85 -14.62 -3.08
N GLN A 230 11.93 -14.88 -3.82
CA GLN A 230 12.70 -13.81 -4.44
C GLN A 230 11.90 -13.17 -5.58
N HIS A 231 11.78 -11.84 -5.53
CA HIS A 231 11.22 -11.07 -6.62
C HIS A 231 12.21 -11.06 -7.80
N PRO A 232 11.75 -11.17 -9.06
CA PRO A 232 12.63 -11.26 -10.24
C PRO A 232 13.47 -9.99 -10.49
N LEU A 233 13.02 -8.84 -9.98
CA LEU A 233 13.86 -7.64 -9.91
C LEU A 233 14.62 -7.64 -8.58
N PRO A 234 15.91 -7.24 -8.57
CA PRO A 234 16.67 -7.14 -7.33
C PRO A 234 15.88 -6.26 -6.34
N PRO A 235 15.83 -6.65 -5.05
CA PRO A 235 15.16 -5.81 -4.07
C PRO A 235 15.80 -4.43 -4.16
N ALA A 236 14.99 -3.41 -4.46
CA ALA A 236 15.44 -2.04 -4.32
C ALA A 236 16.07 -1.96 -2.92
N THR A 237 17.31 -1.47 -2.83
CA THR A 237 17.93 -1.16 -1.54
C THR A 237 16.86 -0.43 -0.74
N ARG A 238 16.39 -1.04 0.36
CA ARG A 238 15.24 -0.58 1.13
C ARG A 238 15.64 0.71 1.83
N THR A 239 15.68 1.77 1.03
CA THR A 239 15.98 3.12 1.41
C THR A 239 14.71 3.61 2.07
N ALA A 240 14.77 3.74 3.39
CA ALA A 240 13.72 4.41 4.10
C ALA A 240 13.84 5.90 3.78
N TRP A 241 12.74 6.52 3.37
CA TRP A 241 12.71 7.95 3.11
C TRP A 241 12.09 8.67 4.29
N GLN A 242 12.50 9.90 4.52
CA GLN A 242 11.84 10.79 5.48
C GLN A 242 11.67 12.16 4.85
N TRP A 243 10.67 12.89 5.32
CA TRP A 243 10.57 14.31 5.04
C TRP A 243 10.79 15.12 6.31
N ARG A 244 11.29 16.35 6.15
CA ARG A 244 11.49 17.32 7.22
C ARG A 244 11.09 18.71 6.76
N ILE A 245 10.48 19.48 7.67
CA ILE A 245 10.20 20.91 7.54
C ILE A 245 11.07 21.65 8.56
N THR A 246 11.78 22.68 8.11
CA THR A 246 12.62 23.55 8.95
C THR A 246 12.21 25.01 8.80
N ASN A 247 12.25 25.75 9.92
CA ASN A 247 11.88 27.17 9.96
C ASN A 247 13.12 28.06 10.07
N GLY A 248 13.29 28.95 9.09
CA GLY A 248 14.27 30.03 9.13
C GLY A 248 15.75 29.62 9.04
N PRO A 249 16.67 30.60 8.93
CA PRO A 249 18.08 30.38 8.58
C PRO A 249 18.91 29.66 9.65
N ALA A 250 18.34 29.41 10.84
CA ALA A 250 19.04 28.79 11.97
C ALA A 250 18.62 27.33 12.25
N CYS A 251 17.67 26.75 11.51
CA CYS A 251 17.24 25.34 11.62
C CYS A 251 17.03 24.83 13.07
N ARG A 252 16.57 25.68 14.01
CA ARG A 252 16.52 25.31 15.45
C ARG A 252 15.35 24.37 15.80
N ALA A 253 14.31 24.33 14.97
CA ALA A 253 13.21 23.38 15.09
C ALA A 253 13.03 22.68 13.73
N SER A 254 13.09 21.35 13.76
CA SER A 254 12.86 20.50 12.59
C SER A 254 11.75 19.50 12.93
N HIS A 255 10.69 19.48 12.13
CA HIS A 255 9.59 18.52 12.26
C HIS A 255 9.64 17.62 11.05
N GLY A 256 9.45 16.31 11.25
CA GLY A 256 9.54 15.37 10.16
C GLY A 256 8.80 14.10 10.46
N CYS A 257 8.56 13.33 9.41
CA CYS A 257 7.93 12.03 9.49
C CYS A 257 8.70 11.03 8.62
N GLY A 258 8.60 9.77 8.99
CA GLY A 258 9.22 8.64 8.35
C GLY A 258 9.22 7.43 9.30
N PRO A 259 9.59 6.24 8.82
CA PRO A 259 10.07 5.96 7.46
C PRO A 259 8.93 5.87 6.42
N PHE A 260 9.22 6.30 5.20
CA PHE A 260 8.40 6.10 4.00
C PHE A 260 9.08 5.10 3.06
N PRO A 261 8.29 4.33 2.29
CA PRO A 261 8.83 3.29 1.40
C PRO A 261 9.53 3.84 0.15
N SER A 262 9.31 5.11 -0.20
CA SER A 262 9.88 5.73 -1.40
C SER A 262 9.99 7.24 -1.28
N ALA A 263 10.87 7.83 -2.12
CA ALA A 263 10.98 9.28 -2.25
C ALA A 263 9.68 9.92 -2.72
N LEU A 264 8.88 9.19 -3.52
CA LEU A 264 7.58 9.65 -3.99
C LEU A 264 6.59 9.75 -2.83
N ALA A 265 6.52 8.72 -1.98
CA ALA A 265 5.65 8.69 -0.79
C ALA A 265 6.04 9.79 0.20
N ALA A 266 7.34 9.92 0.52
CA ALA A 266 7.84 10.97 1.39
C ALA A 266 7.52 12.38 0.86
N ARG A 267 7.69 12.60 -0.45
CA ARG A 267 7.35 13.86 -1.11
C ARG A 267 5.86 14.18 -1.02
N HIS A 268 5.01 13.20 -1.35
CA HIS A 268 3.56 13.38 -1.29
C HIS A 268 3.09 13.69 0.13
N ALA A 269 3.59 12.96 1.13
CA ALA A 269 3.30 13.21 2.54
C ALA A 269 3.77 14.60 3.00
N ALA A 270 4.95 15.05 2.58
CA ALA A 270 5.45 16.39 2.90
C ALA A 270 4.55 17.50 2.38
N GLU A 271 4.03 17.34 1.16
CA GLU A 271 3.12 18.33 0.56
C GLU A 271 1.74 18.33 1.22
N CYS A 272 1.21 17.16 1.59
CA CYS A 272 0.00 17.05 2.40
C CYS A 272 0.20 17.73 3.77
N ALA A 273 1.38 17.58 4.39
CA ALA A 273 1.71 18.26 5.65
C ALA A 273 1.75 19.79 5.48
N ILE A 274 2.34 20.30 4.39
CA ILE A 274 2.32 21.73 4.06
C ILE A 274 0.89 22.24 3.84
N THR A 275 0.02 21.48 3.16
CA THR A 275 -1.40 21.84 3.03
C THR A 275 -2.09 21.94 4.38
N ALA A 276 -1.86 20.97 5.27
CA ALA A 276 -2.45 20.96 6.60
C ALA A 276 -1.96 22.15 7.45
N LEU A 277 -0.66 22.45 7.39
CA LEU A 277 -0.05 23.59 8.07
C LEU A 277 -0.62 24.93 7.55
N ALA A 278 -0.71 25.09 6.23
CA ALA A 278 -1.27 26.30 5.62
C ALA A 278 -2.76 26.51 5.95
N ALA A 279 -3.49 25.42 6.16
CA ALA A 279 -4.89 25.46 6.58
C ALA A 279 -5.08 25.61 8.11
N GLY A 280 -3.99 25.70 8.90
CA GLY A 280 -4.06 25.80 10.36
C GLY A 280 -4.58 24.53 11.06
N ARG A 281 -4.55 23.37 10.37
CA ARG A 281 -4.99 22.08 10.93
C ARG A 281 -3.93 21.41 11.81
N CYS A 282 -2.68 21.84 11.69
CA CYS A 282 -1.58 21.39 12.53
C CYS A 282 -0.62 22.54 12.81
N SER A 283 0.21 22.37 13.83
CA SER A 283 1.35 23.23 14.15
C SER A 283 2.65 22.44 13.99
N LEU A 284 3.73 23.16 13.72
CA LEU A 284 5.09 22.64 13.85
C LEU A 284 5.42 22.60 15.35
#